data_AF-A0A7S1ZPC3-F1
#
_entry.id   AF-A0A7S1ZPC3-F1
#
_cell.length_a   1.000
_cell.length_b   1.000
_cell.length_c   1.000
_cell.angle_alpha   90.00
_cell.angle_beta   90.00
_cell.angle_gamma   90.00
#
_symmetry.space_group_name_H-M   'P 1'
#
loop_
_entity.id
_entity.type
_entity.pdbx_description
1 polymer ?
#
loop_
_entity_poly.entity_id
_entity_poly.type
_entity_poly.pdbx_seq_one_letter_code
_entity_poly.pdbx_strand_id
1 'polypeptide(L)'
;DTFGTKFTPQIIVEWARLWTMIATSMSPAYAEDKSCPSASQLISQSLMRQKPRSFQLTLVEKTPQPGNCVRLRFDCSPPVPFKAGQYAKIRWTLPGDKDRTRFYSIASAPDPEEGKASNIELCIKEVHHGTVSPFICNEFSLSSSCELLLAA
;
A
#
# COMPACT_ATOMS: atom_id res chain seq x y z
N ASP A 1 19.86 24.34 -11.24
CA ASP A 1 20.66 24.57 -10.04
C ASP A 1 19.78 25.23 -8.98
N THR A 2 18.94 24.44 -8.30
CA THR A 2 17.83 24.98 -7.49
C THR A 2 18.28 25.46 -6.11
N PHE A 3 19.49 25.08 -5.70
CA PHE A 3 20.04 25.38 -4.37
C PHE A 3 21.33 26.19 -4.42
N GLY A 4 22.08 26.18 -5.55
CA GLY A 4 23.24 27.04 -5.78
C GLY A 4 24.25 27.09 -4.63
N THR A 5 24.84 28.26 -4.39
CA THR A 5 25.81 28.51 -3.31
C THR A 5 25.18 28.63 -1.91
N LYS A 6 23.85 28.55 -1.81
CA LYS A 6 23.12 28.72 -0.54
C LYS A 6 23.03 27.43 0.27
N PHE A 7 23.29 26.28 -0.33
CA PHE A 7 23.33 24.99 0.37
C PHE A 7 24.75 24.70 0.84
N THR A 8 25.14 25.42 1.89
CA THR A 8 26.49 25.33 2.45
C THR A 8 26.73 23.97 3.13
N PRO A 9 27.99 23.57 3.34
CA PRO A 9 28.33 22.36 4.09
C PRO A 9 27.66 22.30 5.47
N GLN A 10 27.50 23.43 6.16
CA GLN A 10 26.81 23.49 7.44
C GLN A 10 25.32 23.11 7.31
N ILE A 11 24.64 23.62 6.28
CA ILE A 11 23.23 23.30 6.03
C ILE A 11 23.06 21.81 5.70
N ILE A 12 23.99 21.22 4.95
CA ILE A 12 24.01 19.78 4.66
C ILE A 12 24.08 18.96 5.96
N VAL A 13 24.97 19.34 6.88
CA VAL A 13 25.16 18.64 8.17
C VAL A 13 23.89 18.72 9.02
N GLU A 14 23.23 19.87 9.10
CA GLU A 14 22.00 20.01 9.90
C GLU A 14 20.82 19.24 9.27
N TRP A 15 20.70 19.23 7.94
CA TRP A 15 19.71 18.39 7.25
C TRP A 15 19.95 16.90 7.49
N ALA A 16 21.21 16.45 7.47
CA ALA A 16 21.55 15.06 7.73
C ALA A 16 21.21 14.63 9.18
N ARG A 17 21.43 15.52 10.16
CA ARG A 17 21.02 15.30 11.55
C ARG A 17 19.51 15.20 11.69
N LEU A 18 18.79 16.15 11.09
CA LEU A 18 17.32 16.17 11.11
C LEU A 18 16.75 14.91 10.45
N TRP A 19 17.29 14.51 9.30
CA TRP A 19 16.91 13.27 8.63
C TRP A 19 17.12 12.06 9.53
N THR A 20 18.28 11.95 10.18
CA THR A 20 18.57 10.84 11.10
C THR A 20 17.60 10.79 12.27
N MET A 21 17.23 11.94 12.85
CA MET A 21 16.23 12.01 13.91
C MET A 21 14.85 11.53 13.43
N ILE A 22 14.39 12.03 12.28
CA ILE A 22 13.11 11.65 11.70
C ILE A 22 13.11 10.15 11.36
N ALA A 23 14.13 9.66 10.65
CA ALA A 23 14.23 8.27 10.23
C ALA A 23 14.29 7.30 11.43
N THR A 24 15.08 7.62 12.46
CA THR A 24 15.14 6.85 13.71
C THR A 24 13.80 6.84 14.42
N SER A 25 13.10 7.98 14.48
CA SER A 25 11.78 8.06 15.13
C SER A 25 10.71 7.26 14.38
N MET A 26 10.76 7.25 13.05
CA MET A 26 9.80 6.53 12.21
C MET A 26 10.12 5.03 12.11
N SER A 27 11.38 4.65 12.36
CA SER A 27 11.85 3.27 12.30
C SER A 27 13.02 3.08 13.28
N PRO A 28 12.79 2.56 14.50
CA PRO A 28 13.84 2.33 15.50
C PRO A 28 15.01 1.48 14.98
N ALA A 29 14.75 0.57 14.03
CA ALA A 29 15.78 -0.23 13.34
C ALA A 29 16.79 0.60 12.52
N TYR A 30 16.46 1.86 12.19
CA TYR A 30 17.39 2.79 11.52
C TYR A 30 18.57 3.18 12.43
N ALA A 31 18.39 3.11 13.76
CA ALA A 31 19.44 3.45 14.73
C ALA A 31 20.35 2.26 15.09
N GLU A 32 19.95 1.02 14.79
CA GLU A 32 20.75 -0.17 15.12
C GLU A 32 21.94 -0.38 14.17
N ASP A 33 21.94 0.24 12.99
CA ASP A 33 23.04 0.13 12.04
C ASP A 33 24.11 1.20 12.28
N LYS A 34 25.07 0.89 13.16
CA LYS A 34 26.24 1.74 13.48
C LYS A 34 27.37 1.66 12.45
N SER A 35 27.26 0.78 11.45
CA SER A 35 28.12 0.88 10.27
C SER A 35 27.47 1.89 9.36
N CYS A 36 28.20 2.88 8.83
CA CYS A 36 27.62 3.86 7.91
C CYS A 36 27.30 3.14 6.60
N PRO A 37 26.05 2.67 6.36
CA PRO A 37 25.79 1.83 5.22
C PRO A 37 25.65 2.78 4.04
N SER A 38 26.22 2.40 2.90
CA SER A 38 25.92 3.07 1.65
C SER A 38 24.39 3.18 1.47
N ALA A 39 23.91 4.25 0.82
CA ALA A 39 22.48 4.40 0.51
C ALA A 39 21.91 3.12 -0.17
N SER A 40 22.74 2.40 -0.94
CA SER A 40 22.37 1.10 -1.54
C SER A 40 22.14 -0.03 -0.52
N GLN A 41 22.87 -0.03 0.60
CA GLN A 41 22.73 -0.99 1.69
C GLN A 41 21.49 -0.70 2.54
N LEU A 42 21.19 0.58 2.80
CA LEU A 42 19.94 0.99 3.45
C LEU A 42 18.71 0.63 2.60
N ILE A 43 18.79 0.79 1.28
CA ILE A 43 17.74 0.32 0.36
C ILE A 43 17.62 -1.21 0.44
N SER A 44 18.73 -1.94 0.47
CA SER A 44 18.74 -3.42 0.57
C SER A 44 18.22 -3.94 1.91
N GLN A 45 18.51 -3.27 3.03
CA GLN A 45 17.94 -3.60 4.35
C GLN A 45 16.47 -3.18 4.47
N SER A 46 16.06 -2.05 3.88
CA SER A 46 14.65 -1.71 3.72
C SER A 46 13.89 -2.75 2.88
N LEU A 47 14.57 -3.50 2.01
CA LEU A 47 13.99 -4.63 1.30
C LEU A 47 13.92 -5.90 2.17
N MET A 48 14.70 -5.99 3.25
CA MET A 48 14.61 -7.04 4.29
C MET A 48 13.56 -6.75 5.38
N ARG A 49 12.95 -5.56 5.34
CA ARG A 49 11.74 -5.20 6.10
C ARG A 49 10.74 -6.35 5.94
N GLN A 50 10.32 -6.94 7.07
CA GLN A 50 9.42 -8.10 7.11
C GLN A 50 8.39 -7.98 6.00
N LYS A 51 8.41 -8.94 5.06
CA LYS A 51 7.55 -8.92 3.89
C LYS A 51 6.13 -8.64 4.41
N PRO A 52 5.51 -7.50 4.04
CA PRO A 52 4.18 -7.16 4.55
C PRO A 52 3.29 -8.36 4.28
N ARG A 53 2.51 -8.79 5.28
CA ARG A 53 1.64 -9.94 5.12
C ARG A 53 0.73 -9.65 3.92
N SER A 54 0.95 -10.42 2.86
CA SER A 54 0.23 -10.29 1.60
C SER A 54 -0.85 -11.35 1.55
N PHE A 55 -2.08 -10.94 1.27
CA PHE A 55 -3.22 -11.83 1.08
C PHE A 55 -3.68 -11.73 -0.36
N GLN A 56 -3.85 -12.87 -1.01
CA GLN A 56 -4.44 -12.90 -2.35
C GLN A 56 -5.95 -12.70 -2.22
N LEU A 57 -6.46 -11.77 -3.00
CA LEU A 57 -7.88 -11.46 -3.10
C LEU A 57 -8.36 -11.87 -4.48
N THR A 58 -9.44 -12.66 -4.56
CA THR A 58 -10.04 -13.06 -5.85
C THR A 58 -11.39 -12.39 -6.00
N LEU A 59 -11.61 -11.67 -7.09
CA LEU A 59 -12.87 -10.97 -7.33
C LEU A 59 -13.99 -11.98 -7.61
N VAL A 60 -15.01 -12.01 -6.75
CA VAL A 60 -16.16 -12.91 -6.88
C VAL A 60 -17.44 -12.19 -7.28
N GLU A 61 -17.52 -10.88 -7.04
CA GLU A 61 -18.67 -10.07 -7.44
C GLU A 61 -18.25 -8.63 -7.75
N LYS A 62 -18.83 -8.07 -8.80
CA LYS A 62 -18.63 -6.68 -9.19
C LYS A 62 -19.97 -6.07 -9.56
N THR A 63 -20.39 -5.11 -8.77
CA THR A 63 -21.74 -4.52 -8.85
C THR A 63 -21.62 -3.02 -9.06
N PRO A 64 -22.15 -2.46 -10.17
CA PRO A 64 -22.18 -1.02 -10.38
C PRO A 64 -22.94 -0.29 -9.26
N GLN A 65 -22.45 0.89 -8.91
CA GLN A 65 -23.04 1.78 -7.91
C GLN A 65 -23.22 3.18 -8.51
N PRO A 66 -24.18 3.98 -8.02
CA PRO A 66 -24.36 5.36 -8.47
C PRO A 66 -23.07 6.19 -8.36
N GLY A 67 -22.88 7.13 -9.30
CA GLY A 67 -21.75 8.06 -9.29
C GLY A 67 -20.44 7.52 -9.88
N ASN A 68 -20.53 6.62 -10.87
CA ASN A 68 -19.40 5.95 -11.52
C ASN A 68 -18.54 5.17 -10.53
N CYS A 69 -19.21 4.45 -9.62
CA CYS A 69 -18.58 3.61 -8.62
C CYS A 69 -18.84 2.14 -8.94
N VAL A 70 -17.93 1.28 -8.53
CA VAL A 70 -18.13 -0.17 -8.52
C VAL A 70 -17.90 -0.69 -7.11
N ARG A 71 -18.81 -1.54 -6.63
CA ARG A 71 -18.59 -2.34 -5.43
C ARG A 71 -18.00 -3.68 -5.86
N LEU A 72 -16.87 -4.02 -5.27
CA LEU A 72 -16.13 -5.25 -5.53
C LEU A 72 -16.16 -6.11 -4.26
N ARG A 73 -16.62 -7.35 -4.38
CA ARG A 73 -16.53 -8.33 -3.31
C ARG A 73 -15.45 -9.34 -3.67
N PHE A 74 -14.48 -9.48 -2.78
CA PHE A 74 -13.36 -10.39 -2.91
C PHE A 74 -13.52 -11.57 -1.97
N ASP A 75 -13.21 -12.76 -2.45
CA ASP A 75 -12.97 -13.93 -1.61
C ASP A 75 -11.52 -13.92 -1.12
N CYS A 76 -11.34 -14.30 0.14
CA CYS A 76 -10.08 -14.23 0.87
C CYS A 76 -9.79 -15.59 1.50
N SER A 77 -8.82 -16.32 0.94
CA SER A 77 -8.33 -17.58 1.50
C SER A 77 -6.80 -17.52 1.60
N PRO A 78 -6.23 -17.43 2.82
CA PRO A 78 -6.89 -17.49 4.12
C PRO A 78 -7.66 -16.19 4.51
N PRO A 79 -8.54 -16.25 5.54
CA PRO A 79 -9.24 -15.07 6.05
C PRO A 79 -8.30 -13.96 6.50
N VAL A 80 -8.65 -12.72 6.18
CA VAL A 80 -7.80 -11.54 6.39
C VAL A 80 -8.16 -10.85 7.71
N PRO A 81 -7.20 -10.60 8.61
CA PRO A 81 -7.45 -9.82 9.82
C PRO A 81 -7.48 -8.31 9.53
N PHE A 82 -8.53 -7.61 9.97
CA PHE A 82 -8.60 -6.15 9.90
C PHE A 82 -9.61 -5.60 10.92
N LYS A 83 -9.62 -4.28 11.12
CA LYS A 83 -10.63 -3.57 11.95
C LYS A 83 -11.63 -2.81 11.10
N ALA A 84 -12.88 -2.73 11.55
CA ALA A 84 -13.88 -1.88 10.88
C ALA A 84 -13.39 -0.43 10.75
N GLY A 85 -13.59 0.17 9.58
CA GLY A 85 -13.11 1.52 9.24
C GLY A 85 -11.64 1.59 8.78
N GLN A 86 -10.91 0.47 8.74
CA GLN A 86 -9.55 0.41 8.24
C GLN A 86 -9.51 0.54 6.70
N TYR A 87 -8.41 1.08 6.18
CA TYR A 87 -8.09 1.06 4.75
C TYR A 87 -6.99 0.04 4.45
N ALA A 88 -7.07 -0.58 3.28
CA ALA A 88 -6.13 -1.58 2.79
C ALA A 88 -5.27 -1.02 1.66
N LYS A 89 -3.98 -1.39 1.64
CA LYS A 89 -3.11 -1.15 0.49
C LYS A 89 -3.26 -2.32 -0.47
N ILE A 90 -3.82 -2.08 -1.65
CA ILE A 90 -4.00 -3.10 -2.67
C ILE A 90 -2.97 -2.90 -3.78
N ARG A 91 -2.29 -3.99 -4.15
CA ARG A 91 -1.44 -4.09 -5.34
C ARG A 91 -2.25 -4.71 -6.47
N TRP A 92 -2.30 -3.99 -7.58
CA TRP A 92 -2.99 -4.37 -8.80
C TRP A 92 -1.97 -4.65 -9.89
N THR A 93 -2.17 -5.75 -10.60
CA THR A 93 -1.43 -6.08 -11.80
C THR A 93 -2.20 -5.53 -13.00
N LEU A 94 -1.70 -4.44 -13.56
CA LEU A 94 -2.27 -3.82 -14.76
C LEU A 94 -1.81 -4.56 -16.03
N PRO A 95 -2.51 -4.40 -17.16
CA PRO A 95 -2.04 -4.90 -18.45
C PRO A 95 -0.63 -4.40 -18.76
N GLY A 96 0.25 -5.31 -19.20
CA GLY A 96 1.66 -5.02 -19.45
C GLY A 96 2.56 -5.04 -18.21
N ASP A 97 2.20 -5.84 -17.20
CA ASP A 97 3.02 -6.17 -16.01
C ASP A 97 3.49 -4.97 -15.18
N LYS A 98 2.68 -3.91 -15.13
CA LYS A 98 2.95 -2.74 -14.29
C LYS A 98 2.16 -2.84 -12.98
N ASP A 99 2.81 -3.35 -11.95
CA ASP A 99 2.25 -3.33 -10.60
C ASP A 99 2.04 -1.90 -10.10
N ARG A 100 0.82 -1.63 -9.62
CA ARG A 100 0.46 -0.35 -8.99
C ARG A 100 -0.17 -0.60 -7.64
N THR A 101 0.19 0.21 -6.65
CA THR A 101 -0.42 0.15 -5.32
C THR A 101 -1.30 1.35 -5.06
N ARG A 102 -2.47 1.13 -4.43
CA ARG A 102 -3.40 2.19 -3.99
C ARG A 102 -4.04 1.80 -2.67
N PHE A 103 -4.41 2.81 -1.89
CA PHE A 103 -5.15 2.61 -0.65
C PHE A 103 -6.65 2.76 -0.89
N TYR A 104 -7.44 1.85 -0.35
CA TYR A 104 -8.91 1.89 -0.39
C TYR A 104 -9.46 1.54 0.99
N SER A 105 -10.52 2.23 1.41
CA SER A 105 -11.27 1.84 2.61
C SER A 105 -11.92 0.48 2.42
N ILE A 106 -11.89 -0.36 3.45
CA ILE A 106 -12.63 -1.62 3.47
C ILE A 106 -14.10 -1.28 3.79
N ALA A 107 -15.00 -1.65 2.90
CA ALA A 107 -16.43 -1.35 2.99
C ALA A 107 -17.22 -2.42 3.77
N SER A 108 -16.63 -3.61 3.99
CA SER A 108 -17.20 -4.66 4.84
C SER A 108 -16.67 -4.58 6.27
N ALA A 109 -17.38 -5.22 7.20
CA ALA A 109 -16.90 -5.46 8.57
C ALA A 109 -16.24 -6.85 8.67
N PRO A 110 -15.23 -7.02 9.54
CA PRO A 110 -14.72 -8.34 9.87
C PRO A 110 -15.73 -9.11 10.74
N ASP A 111 -15.54 -10.42 10.87
CA ASP A 111 -16.25 -11.20 11.87
C ASP A 111 -15.96 -10.63 13.28
N PRO A 112 -17.00 -10.37 14.10
CA PRO A 112 -16.84 -9.71 15.39
C PRO A 112 -16.12 -10.57 16.44
N GLU A 113 -16.17 -11.90 16.33
CA GLU A 113 -15.53 -12.82 17.28
C GLU A 113 -14.07 -13.11 16.88
N GLU A 114 -13.82 -13.33 15.59
CA GLU A 114 -12.48 -13.69 15.10
C GLU A 114 -11.61 -12.49 14.70
N GLY A 115 -12.22 -11.33 14.44
CA GLY A 115 -11.52 -10.15 13.89
C GLY A 115 -10.93 -10.38 12.49
N LYS A 116 -11.47 -11.34 11.74
CA LYS A 116 -11.04 -11.73 10.39
C LYS A 116 -12.24 -11.78 9.45
N ALA A 117 -12.00 -11.65 8.14
CA ALA A 117 -13.04 -11.90 7.14
C ALA A 117 -12.55 -12.82 6.03
N SER A 118 -13.42 -13.76 5.64
CA SER A 118 -13.27 -14.56 4.41
C SER A 118 -13.66 -13.76 3.17
N ASN A 119 -14.30 -12.60 3.34
CA ASN A 119 -14.66 -11.69 2.26
C ASN A 119 -14.31 -10.24 2.57
N ILE A 120 -13.82 -9.52 1.56
CA ILE A 120 -13.52 -8.10 1.66
C ILE A 120 -14.31 -7.37 0.58
N GLU A 121 -14.98 -6.29 0.97
CA GLU A 121 -15.64 -5.41 0.02
C GLU A 121 -14.88 -4.10 -0.13
N LEU A 122 -14.71 -3.65 -1.37
CA LEU A 122 -14.17 -2.34 -1.71
C LEU A 122 -15.18 -1.58 -2.57
N CYS A 123 -15.33 -0.28 -2.35
CA CYS A 123 -16.09 0.60 -3.23
C CYS A 123 -15.12 1.55 -3.92
N ILE A 124 -15.05 1.50 -5.25
CA ILE A 124 -14.06 2.21 -6.03
C ILE A 124 -14.77 3.12 -7.02
N LYS A 125 -14.52 4.42 -6.88
CA LYS A 125 -14.97 5.44 -7.83
C LYS A 125 -13.99 5.55 -8.98
N GLU A 126 -14.52 5.57 -10.19
CA GLU A 126 -13.73 5.92 -11.37
C GLU A 126 -13.26 7.38 -11.28
N VAL A 127 -11.97 7.59 -11.47
CA VAL A 127 -11.37 8.93 -11.51
C VAL A 127 -10.93 9.17 -12.95
N HIS A 128 -11.49 10.22 -13.55
CA HIS A 128 -11.15 10.61 -14.92
C HIS A 128 -9.64 10.89 -15.02
N HIS A 129 -9.00 10.39 -16.07
CA HIS A 129 -7.53 10.38 -16.26
C HIS A 129 -6.72 9.61 -15.21
N GLY A 130 -7.36 8.85 -14.32
CA GLY A 130 -6.68 7.92 -13.43
C GLY A 130 -6.10 6.73 -14.19
N THR A 131 -5.05 6.11 -13.66
CA THR A 131 -4.48 4.89 -14.26
C THR A 131 -5.10 3.62 -13.69
N VAL A 132 -5.43 3.61 -12.39
CA VAL A 132 -5.83 2.39 -11.68
C VAL A 132 -7.34 2.23 -11.61
N SER A 133 -8.07 3.30 -11.27
CA SER A 133 -9.52 3.19 -11.09
C SER A 133 -10.29 2.93 -12.40
N PRO A 134 -9.93 3.48 -13.58
CA PRO A 134 -10.59 3.09 -14.83
C PRO A 134 -10.37 1.62 -15.20
N PHE A 135 -9.14 1.11 -15.05
CA PHE A 135 -8.86 -0.32 -15.21
C PHE A 135 -9.75 -1.16 -14.29
N ILE A 136 -9.83 -0.81 -13.01
CA ILE A 136 -10.66 -1.54 -12.05
C ILE A 136 -12.14 -1.50 -12.43
N CYS A 137 -12.65 -0.33 -12.86
CA CYS A 137 -14.06 -0.15 -13.20
C CYS A 137 -14.43 -0.85 -14.52
N ASN A 138 -13.54 -0.83 -15.52
CA ASN A 138 -13.86 -1.20 -16.89
C ASN A 138 -13.31 -2.56 -17.31
N GLU A 139 -12.13 -2.95 -16.82
CA GLU A 139 -11.37 -4.11 -17.33
C GLU A 139 -11.20 -5.23 -16.30
N PHE A 140 -11.09 -4.89 -15.01
CA PHE A 140 -10.92 -5.90 -13.96
C PHE A 140 -12.19 -6.74 -13.79
N SER A 141 -12.08 -8.02 -14.12
CA SER A 141 -13.22 -8.95 -14.23
C SER A 141 -13.27 -9.94 -13.08
N LEU A 142 -14.42 -10.63 -12.94
CA LEU A 142 -14.56 -11.78 -12.05
C LEU A 142 -13.41 -12.78 -12.26
N SER A 143 -13.06 -13.49 -11.19
CA SER A 143 -11.91 -14.40 -11.04
C SER A 143 -10.52 -13.76 -11.19
N SER A 144 -10.41 -12.47 -11.54
CA SER A 144 -9.14 -11.75 -11.46
C SER A 144 -8.68 -11.63 -10.00
N SER A 145 -7.37 -11.73 -9.79
CA SER A 145 -6.77 -11.60 -8.46
C SER A 145 -5.98 -10.32 -8.30
N CYS A 146 -5.93 -9.82 -7.07
CA CYS A 146 -5.02 -8.76 -6.64
C CYS A 146 -4.44 -9.10 -5.26
N GLU A 147 -3.45 -8.34 -4.79
CA GLU A 147 -2.84 -8.57 -3.47
C GLU A 147 -3.19 -7.46 -2.50
N LEU A 148 -3.65 -7.83 -1.31
CA LEU A 148 -3.77 -6.94 -0.17
C LEU A 148 -2.49 -6.99 0.65
N LEU A 149 -1.93 -5.82 0.95
CA LEU A 149 -0.72 -5.64 1.74
C LEU A 149 -1.10 -5.03 3.09
N LEU A 150 -1.11 -5.84 4.16
CA LEU A 150 -1.24 -5.30 5.51
C LEU A 150 0.12 -4.77 5.98
N ALA A 151 0.11 -3.58 6.57
CA ALA A 151 1.25 -3.14 7.38
C ALA A 151 1.36 -4.10 8.57
N ALA A 152 2.53 -4.72 8.70
CA ALA A 152 2.88 -5.56 9.85
C ALA A 152 2.96 -4.73 11.13
#